data_AF-A0A2V8MBF0-F1
#
_entry.id   AF-A0A2V8MBF0-F1
#
_cell.length_a   1.000
_cell.length_b   1.000
_cell.length_c   1.000
_cell.angle_alpha   90.00
_cell.angle_beta   90.00
_cell.angle_gamma   90.00
#
_symmetry.space_group_name_H-M   'P 1'
#
loop_
_entity.id
_entity.type
_entity.pdbx_description
1 polymer ?
#
loop_
_entity_poly.entity_id
_entity_poly.type
_entity_poly.pdbx_seq_one_letter_code
_entity_poly.pdbx_strand_id
1 'polypeptide(L)'
;MINAGQTIVPKQPELRDRTGRILSDGRIEVDGQVFETPSGAGYYLRTRATNGWGFCLVDPNTKKSLASIRREYLEKSSLEPKRLKMTMTTP
;
A
#
# COMPACT_ATOMS: atom_id res chain seq x y z
N MET A 1 -5.82 1.98 7.11
CA MET A 1 -5.63 0.55 6.80
C MET A 1 -5.95 0.34 5.33
N ILE A 2 -5.47 -0.75 4.73
CA ILE A 2 -5.74 -1.09 3.32
C ILE A 2 -6.41 -2.46 3.27
N ASN A 3 -7.36 -2.63 2.34
CA ASN A 3 -8.18 -3.83 2.22
C ASN A 3 -8.01 -4.46 0.83
N ALA A 4 -8.32 -5.74 0.71
CA ALA A 4 -8.53 -6.38 -0.59
C ALA A 4 -9.65 -5.65 -1.35
N GLY A 5 -9.49 -5.47 -2.65
CA GLY A 5 -10.39 -4.69 -3.50
C GLY A 5 -10.17 -3.17 -3.44
N GLN A 6 -9.26 -2.65 -2.60
CA GLN A 6 -8.94 -1.22 -2.56
C GLN A 6 -8.45 -0.73 -3.94
N THR A 7 -9.11 0.26 -4.51
CA THR A 7 -8.63 0.98 -5.69
C THR A 7 -7.41 1.83 -5.34
N ILE A 8 -6.41 1.82 -6.21
CA ILE A 8 -5.29 2.75 -6.21
C ILE A 8 -5.29 3.60 -7.49
N VAL A 9 -4.81 4.84 -7.38
CA VAL A 9 -4.75 5.81 -8.46
C VAL A 9 -3.34 6.38 -8.59
N PRO A 10 -2.79 6.55 -9.81
CA PRO A 10 -1.54 7.26 -10.01
C PRO A 10 -1.54 8.68 -9.44
N LYS A 11 -0.46 9.07 -8.77
CA LYS A 11 -0.29 10.43 -8.23
C LYS A 11 -0.21 11.50 -9.32
N GLN A 12 0.26 11.12 -10.52
CA GLN A 12 0.33 12.01 -11.67
C GLN A 12 -1.06 12.24 -12.29
N PRO A 13 -1.53 13.49 -12.45
CA PRO A 13 -2.83 13.82 -13.03
C PRO A 13 -3.06 13.13 -14.39
N GLU A 14 -2.04 13.12 -15.24
CA GLU A 14 -2.06 12.60 -16.61
C GLU A 14 -2.28 11.08 -16.71
N LEU A 15 -2.18 10.37 -15.58
CA LEU A 15 -2.29 8.91 -15.51
C LEU A 15 -3.48 8.45 -14.65
N ARG A 16 -4.32 9.36 -14.15
CA ARG A 16 -5.37 9.04 -13.16
C ARG A 16 -6.42 8.04 -13.65
N ASP A 17 -6.66 7.99 -14.95
CA ASP A 17 -7.62 7.06 -15.55
C ASP A 17 -7.11 5.60 -15.52
N ARG A 18 -5.79 5.39 -15.42
CA ARG A 18 -5.16 4.08 -15.26
C ARG A 18 -5.11 3.67 -13.79
N THR A 19 -6.28 3.34 -13.25
CA THR A 19 -6.41 2.86 -11.87
C THR A 19 -5.94 1.40 -11.72
N GLY A 20 -5.65 1.00 -10.48
CA GLY A 20 -5.35 -0.39 -10.14
C GLY A 20 -6.12 -0.84 -8.90
N ARG A 21 -5.98 -2.11 -8.54
CA ARG A 21 -6.68 -2.74 -7.40
C ARG A 21 -5.74 -3.60 -6.58
N ILE A 22 -5.85 -3.50 -5.25
CA ILE A 22 -5.15 -4.40 -4.32
C ILE A 22 -5.87 -5.75 -4.28
N LEU A 23 -5.15 -6.84 -4.52
CA LEU A 23 -5.66 -8.20 -4.44
C LEU A 23 -5.65 -8.72 -2.99
N SER A 24 -6.33 -9.85 -2.74
CA SER A 24 -6.43 -10.45 -1.40
C SER A 24 -5.10 -10.95 -0.83
N ASP A 25 -4.12 -11.22 -1.69
CA ASP A 25 -2.74 -11.59 -1.35
C ASP A 25 -1.79 -10.39 -1.22
N GLY A 26 -2.31 -9.16 -1.36
CA GLY A 26 -1.53 -7.92 -1.30
C GLY A 26 -0.80 -7.54 -2.59
N ARG A 27 -0.90 -8.35 -3.66
CA ARG A 27 -0.42 -7.95 -5.01
C ARG A 27 -1.31 -6.87 -5.61
N ILE A 28 -0.86 -6.26 -6.69
CA ILE A 28 -1.54 -5.16 -7.36
C ILE A 28 -1.92 -5.58 -8.76
N GLU A 29 -3.18 -5.42 -9.12
CA GLU A 29 -3.69 -5.58 -10.48
C GLU A 29 -3.85 -4.19 -11.13
N VAL A 30 -3.38 -4.02 -12.36
CA VAL A 30 -3.54 -2.81 -13.20
C VAL A 30 -3.74 -3.26 -14.64
N ASP A 31 -4.77 -2.78 -15.32
CA ASP A 31 -5.10 -3.11 -16.71
C ASP A 31 -5.10 -4.64 -16.99
N GLY A 32 -5.52 -5.45 -16.01
CA GLY A 32 -5.52 -6.91 -16.06
C GLY A 32 -4.15 -7.59 -15.80
N GLN A 33 -3.06 -6.84 -15.65
CA GLN A 33 -1.75 -7.37 -15.29
C GLN A 33 -1.51 -7.33 -13.77
N VAL A 34 -0.95 -8.40 -13.21
CA VAL A 34 -0.65 -8.52 -11.77
C VAL A 34 0.83 -8.26 -11.48
N PHE A 35 1.10 -7.45 -10.45
CA PHE A 35 2.42 -7.02 -10.00
C PHE A 35 2.64 -7.37 -8.53
N GLU A 36 3.80 -7.95 -8.22
CA GLU A 36 4.19 -8.30 -6.85
C GLU A 36 4.55 -7.10 -5.98
N THR A 37 4.89 -5.96 -6.59
CA THR A 37 5.35 -4.77 -5.86
C THR A 37 4.69 -3.48 -6.37
N PRO A 38 4.50 -2.47 -5.50
CA PRO A 38 4.10 -1.13 -5.92
C PRO A 38 5.02 -0.53 -6.99
N SER A 39 6.33 -0.79 -6.91
CA SER A 39 7.31 -0.25 -7.87
C SER A 39 7.15 -0.88 -9.26
N GLY A 40 6.79 -2.17 -9.35
CA GLY A 40 6.46 -2.82 -10.62
C GLY A 40 5.22 -2.22 -11.29
N ALA A 41 4.13 -2.09 -10.53
CA ALA A 41 2.91 -1.42 -11.01
C ALA A 41 3.18 0.05 -11.41
N GLY A 42 3.94 0.78 -10.59
CA GLY A 42 4.33 2.17 -10.87
C GLY A 42 5.23 2.31 -12.10
N TYR A 43 6.10 1.34 -12.38
CA TYR A 43 6.88 1.30 -13.62
C TYR A 43 5.98 1.08 -14.83
N TYR A 44 5.06 0.12 -14.79
CA TYR A 44 4.11 -0.17 -15.87
C TYR A 44 3.19 1.01 -16.19
N LEU A 45 2.71 1.70 -15.16
CA LEU A 45 1.84 2.88 -15.29
C LEU A 45 2.53 4.08 -15.95
N ARG A 46 3.83 4.23 -15.70
CA ARG A 46 4.57 5.49 -15.92
C ARG A 46 5.78 5.33 -16.86
N THR A 47 5.99 4.13 -17.39
CA THR A 47 7.06 3.68 -18.30
C THR A 47 8.50 4.02 -17.87
N ARG A 48 8.73 4.26 -16.57
CA ARG A 48 10.06 4.52 -15.99
C ARG A 48 10.16 4.14 -14.52
N ALA A 49 11.39 4.01 -14.03
CA ALA A 49 11.69 3.74 -12.62
C ALA A 49 10.91 4.68 -11.68
N THR A 50 10.15 4.08 -10.76
CA THR A 50 9.14 4.78 -9.95
C THR A 50 9.09 4.23 -8.54
N ASN A 51 9.13 5.10 -7.54
CA ASN A 51 8.83 4.74 -6.16
C ASN A 51 7.31 4.53 -6.03
N GLY A 52 6.87 3.29 -6.27
CA GLY A 52 5.46 2.92 -6.28
C GLY A 52 4.72 3.23 -4.98
N TRP A 53 5.40 3.12 -3.84
CA TRP A 53 4.78 3.38 -2.53
C TRP A 53 4.27 4.82 -2.39
N GLY A 54 5.02 5.81 -2.91
CA GLY A 54 4.61 7.22 -2.91
C GLY A 54 3.84 7.65 -4.16
N PHE A 55 3.83 6.81 -5.21
CA PHE A 55 3.16 7.06 -6.49
C PHE A 55 1.72 6.54 -6.52
N CYS A 56 1.44 5.39 -5.89
CA CYS A 56 0.11 4.82 -5.80
C CYS A 56 -0.66 5.46 -4.64
N LEU A 57 -1.71 6.21 -4.95
CA LEU A 57 -2.61 6.84 -4.00
C LEU A 57 -3.80 5.91 -3.70
N VAL A 58 -4.17 5.76 -2.43
CA VAL A 58 -5.44 5.13 -2.02
C VAL A 58 -6.59 6.14 -1.97
N ASP A 59 -6.26 7.44 -1.93
CA ASP A 59 -7.21 8.55 -2.04
C ASP A 59 -6.52 9.72 -2.80
N PRO A 60 -6.99 10.09 -4.00
CA PRO A 60 -6.42 11.17 -4.79
C PRO A 60 -6.71 12.58 -4.24
N ASN A 61 -7.73 12.74 -3.39
CA ASN A 61 -8.13 14.03 -2.81
C ASN A 61 -7.21 14.40 -1.64
N THR A 62 -7.06 13.50 -0.67
CA THR A 62 -6.12 13.69 0.46
C THR A 62 -4.67 13.41 0.08
N LYS A 63 -4.41 12.93 -1.14
CA LYS A 63 -3.09 12.45 -1.63
C LYS A 63 -2.49 11.35 -0.76
N LYS A 64 -3.34 10.59 -0.07
CA LYS A 64 -2.93 9.49 0.81
C LYS A 64 -2.37 8.34 -0.03
N SER A 65 -1.15 7.92 0.27
CA SER A 65 -0.40 6.94 -0.51
C SER A 65 -0.20 5.61 0.21
N LEU A 66 0.23 4.57 -0.49
CA LEU A 66 0.67 3.31 0.13
C LEU A 66 1.80 3.55 1.15
N ALA A 67 2.71 4.49 0.90
CA ALA A 67 3.74 4.93 1.84
C ALA A 67 3.12 5.57 3.10
N SER A 68 2.08 6.39 2.94
CA SER A 68 1.34 6.99 4.07
C SER A 68 0.70 5.91 4.95
N ILE A 69 0.01 4.94 4.34
CA ILE A 69 -0.61 3.80 5.03
C ILE A 69 0.44 2.95 5.76
N ARG A 70 1.58 2.66 5.11
CA ARG A 70 2.68 1.89 5.71
C ARG A 70 3.28 2.61 6.91
N ARG A 71 3.43 3.94 6.84
CA ARG A 71 3.91 4.76 7.97
C ARG A 71 2.93 4.72 9.14
N GLU A 72 1.64 4.96 8.88
CA GLU A 72 0.58 4.87 9.90
C GLU A 72 0.52 3.51 10.59
N TYR A 73 0.76 2.43 9.84
CA TYR A 73 0.84 1.08 10.41
C TYR A 73 2.04 0.94 11.34
N LEU A 74 3.24 1.35 10.91
CA LEU A 74 4.46 1.27 11.72
C LEU A 74 4.38 2.17 12.98
N GLU A 75 3.83 3.37 12.85
CA GLU A 75 3.59 4.29 13.97
C GLU A 75 2.67 3.62 15.02
N LYS A 76 1.56 3.02 14.60
CA LYS A 76 0.65 2.28 15.51
C LYS A 76 1.29 1.02 16.10
N SER A 77 1.98 0.22 15.30
CA SER A 77 2.69 -0.97 15.78
C SER A 77 3.84 -0.67 16.73
N SER A 78 4.41 0.55 16.68
CA SER A 78 5.41 1.02 17.64
C SER A 78 4.82 1.53 18.96
N LEU A 79 3.52 1.83 18.99
CA LEU A 79 2.80 2.30 20.19
C LEU A 79 2.12 1.15 20.96
N GLU A 80 1.98 -0.02 20.34
CA GLU A 80 1.62 -1.27 21.03
C GLU A 80 2.86 -1.83 21.77
N PRO A 81 2.94 -1.75 23.12
CA PRO A 81 4.00 -2.44 23.84
C PRO A 81 3.86 -3.96 23.63
N LYS A 82 4.98 -4.68 23.53
CA LYS A 82 5.02 -6.14 23.31
C LYS A 82 4.19 -6.90 24.35
N ARG A 83 2.89 -7.12 24.09
CA ARG A 83 2.01 -7.92 24.94
C ARG A 83 2.20 -9.42 24.69
N LEU A 84 3.43 -9.88 24.80
CA LEU A 84 3.77 -11.28 24.98
C LEU A 84 5.17 -11.41 25.59
N LYS A 85 5.25 -11.49 26.93
CA LYS A 85 6.11 -12.37 27.75
C LYS A 85 5.92 -11.99 29.23
N MET A 86 4.84 -12.45 29.86
CA MET A 86 4.73 -12.49 31.34
C MET A 86 3.51 -13.31 31.77
N THR A 87 3.70 -14.62 31.88
CA THR A 87 2.96 -15.49 32.81
C THR A 87 3.99 -16.39 33.49
N MET A 88 4.71 -15.82 34.44
CA MET A 88 5.29 -16.62 35.52
C MET A 88 4.20 -16.80 36.58
N THR A 89 3.95 -18.05 36.98
CA THR A 89 3.72 -18.54 38.36
C THR A 89 2.96 -19.87 38.29
N THR A 90 3.70 -20.97 38.57
CA THR A 90 3.49 -22.04 39.57
C THR A 90 2.10 -22.17 40.26
N PRO A 91 1.73 -23.33 40.86
CA PRO A 91 2.55 -24.16 41.77
C PRO A 91 3.10 -25.46 41.18
#